data_AF-A0A2H0HVX2-F1
#
_entry.id   AF-A0A2H0HVX2-F1
#
_cell.length_a   1.000
_cell.length_b   1.000
_cell.length_c   1.000
_cell.angle_alpha   90.00
_cell.angle_beta   90.00
_cell.angle_gamma   90.00
#
_symmetry.space_group_name_H-M   'P 1'
#
loop_
_entity.id
_entity.type
_entity.pdbx_description
1 polymer ?
#
loop_
_entity_poly.entity_id
_entity_poly.type
_entity_poly.pdbx_seq_one_letter_code
_entity_poly.pdbx_strand_id
1 'polypeptide(L)'
;MRTATIKRGISHRVSALVRAVLMLLALAPPLAAVHAATLFKCQAADAVTSYQSAPCAANAQQVWQRDVTAEPVPRVAAPRPQTLRRAAPRSKTVRVRTAATGTAHVNACARARAAAEEERDRHWYTITFDRLRQLDDTVARACK
;
A
#
# COMPACT_ATOMS: atom_id res chain seq x y z
N MET A 1 -56.69 -34.29 43.95
CA MET A 1 -55.71 -33.19 43.99
C MET A 1 -54.28 -33.74 43.85
N ARG A 2 -53.73 -33.84 42.63
CA ARG A 2 -52.33 -34.27 42.37
C ARG A 2 -51.81 -33.62 41.07
N THR A 3 -51.57 -32.30 41.05
CA THR A 3 -51.04 -31.61 39.86
C THR A 3 -50.38 -30.27 40.23
N ALA A 4 -49.36 -30.25 41.10
CA ALA A 4 -48.68 -28.98 41.42
C ALA A 4 -47.15 -29.01 41.34
N THR A 5 -46.51 -30.19 41.31
CA THR A 5 -45.05 -30.30 41.50
C THR A 5 -44.23 -30.31 40.21
N ILE A 6 -44.84 -30.56 39.04
CA ILE A 6 -44.12 -30.69 37.77
C ILE A 6 -43.72 -29.33 37.16
N LYS A 7 -44.43 -28.25 37.51
CA LYS A 7 -44.27 -26.92 36.88
C LYS A 7 -42.97 -26.19 37.28
N ARG A 8 -42.38 -26.51 38.46
CA ARG A 8 -41.17 -25.83 38.97
C ARG A 8 -39.88 -26.27 38.27
N GLY A 9 -39.76 -27.54 37.89
CA GLY A 9 -38.52 -28.06 37.27
C GLY A 9 -38.23 -27.49 35.86
N ILE A 10 -39.29 -27.18 35.10
CA ILE A 10 -39.18 -26.65 33.74
C ILE A 10 -38.69 -25.19 33.76
N SER A 11 -39.15 -24.39 34.73
CA SER A 11 -38.79 -22.98 34.86
C SER A 11 -37.29 -22.79 35.17
N HIS A 12 -36.71 -23.65 36.02
CA HIS A 12 -35.28 -23.59 36.33
C HIS A 12 -34.39 -23.99 35.15
N ARG A 13 -34.81 -24.97 34.35
CA ARG A 13 -34.06 -25.41 33.16
C ARG A 13 -34.07 -24.36 32.05
N VAL A 14 -35.21 -23.70 31.83
CA VAL A 14 -35.32 -22.59 30.87
C VAL A 14 -34.47 -21.40 31.33
N SER A 15 -34.49 -21.07 32.62
CA SER A 15 -33.70 -19.94 33.16
C SER A 15 -32.19 -20.21 33.09
N ALA A 16 -31.75 -21.45 33.26
CA ALA A 16 -30.35 -21.85 33.12
C ALA A 16 -29.87 -21.77 31.65
N LEU A 17 -30.70 -22.21 30.70
CA LEU A 17 -30.39 -22.12 29.27
C LEU A 17 -30.31 -20.67 28.79
N VAL A 18 -31.23 -19.81 29.21
CA VAL A 18 -31.21 -18.37 28.86
C VAL A 18 -29.94 -17.69 29.39
N ARG A 19 -29.54 -17.99 30.63
CA ARG A 19 -28.27 -17.49 31.20
C ARG A 19 -27.04 -18.00 30.47
N ALA A 20 -27.02 -19.27 30.07
CA ALA A 20 -25.91 -19.86 29.33
C ALA A 20 -25.75 -19.22 27.94
N VAL A 21 -26.87 -18.96 27.25
CA VAL A 21 -26.87 -18.29 25.94
C VAL A 21 -26.43 -16.82 26.06
N LEU A 22 -26.88 -16.10 27.10
CA LEU A 22 -26.44 -14.73 27.38
C LEU A 22 -24.93 -14.64 27.70
N MET A 23 -24.41 -15.59 28.48
CA MET A 23 -22.96 -15.71 28.73
C MET A 23 -22.18 -16.01 27.45
N LEU A 24 -22.70 -16.88 26.57
CA LEU A 24 -22.05 -17.18 25.29
C LEU A 24 -22.03 -15.97 24.34
N LEU A 25 -23.10 -15.16 24.32
CA LEU A 25 -23.13 -13.92 23.52
C LEU A 25 -22.15 -12.86 24.03
N ALA A 26 -21.89 -12.80 25.34
CA ALA A 26 -20.94 -11.86 25.94
C ALA A 26 -19.47 -12.21 25.66
N LEU A 27 -19.17 -13.46 25.26
CA LEU A 27 -17.83 -13.92 24.90
C LEU A 27 -17.54 -13.85 23.40
N ALA A 28 -18.46 -13.35 22.58
CA ALA A 28 -18.19 -13.14 21.17
C ALA A 28 -17.11 -12.04 21.00
N PRO A 29 -15.98 -12.33 20.33
CA PRO A 29 -14.99 -11.31 20.04
C PRO A 29 -15.64 -10.20 19.21
N PRO A 30 -15.40 -8.91 19.52
CA PRO A 30 -15.94 -7.82 18.73
C PRO A 30 -15.41 -7.97 17.30
N LEU A 31 -16.33 -8.09 16.34
CA LEU A 31 -16.03 -7.97 14.92
C LEU A 31 -15.23 -6.68 14.75
N ALA A 32 -14.02 -6.78 14.21
CA ALA A 32 -13.08 -5.68 14.09
C ALA A 32 -13.78 -4.45 13.50
N ALA A 33 -14.05 -3.46 14.35
CA ALA A 33 -14.58 -2.18 13.90
C ALA A 33 -13.51 -1.57 12.99
N VAL A 34 -13.88 -1.34 11.73
CA VAL A 34 -13.13 -0.47 10.82
C VAL A 34 -13.17 0.91 11.47
N HIS A 35 -12.12 1.27 12.21
CA HIS A 35 -12.01 2.58 12.82
C HIS A 35 -11.75 3.57 11.70
N ALA A 36 -12.80 4.23 11.23
CA ALA A 36 -12.65 5.46 10.45
C ALA A 36 -11.92 6.46 11.37
N ALA A 37 -10.70 6.82 11.00
CA ALA A 37 -9.90 7.78 11.74
C ALA A 37 -10.03 9.15 11.03
N THR A 38 -10.44 10.17 11.76
CA THR A 38 -10.49 11.52 11.23
C THR A 38 -9.08 12.12 11.22
N LEU A 39 -8.69 12.72 10.11
CA LEU A 39 -7.38 13.33 9.90
C LEU A 39 -7.55 14.82 9.62
N PHE A 40 -6.83 15.64 10.39
CA PHE A 40 -6.85 17.09 10.36
C PHE A 40 -5.52 17.57 9.76
N LYS A 41 -5.60 18.45 8.74
CA LYS A 41 -4.45 19.23 8.28
C LYS A 41 -4.44 20.55 9.03
N CYS A 42 -3.38 20.78 9.80
CA CYS A 42 -3.17 21.99 10.57
C CYS A 42 -2.02 22.81 9.97
N GLN A 43 -2.14 24.13 10.04
CA GLN A 43 -1.10 25.07 9.65
C GLN A 43 -0.76 25.95 10.85
N ALA A 44 0.50 25.92 11.29
CA ALA A 44 0.99 26.75 12.38
C ALA A 44 1.27 28.19 11.90
N ALA A 45 1.50 29.11 12.85
CA ALA A 45 1.75 30.52 12.57
C ALA A 45 3.01 30.78 11.71
N ASP A 46 3.97 29.86 11.74
CA ASP A 46 5.17 29.83 10.91
C ASP A 46 4.93 29.19 9.52
N ALA A 47 3.66 28.95 9.17
CA ALA A 47 3.21 28.26 7.97
C ALA A 47 3.62 26.79 7.85
N VAL A 48 4.17 26.17 8.91
CA VAL A 48 4.46 24.73 8.93
C VAL A 48 3.16 23.94 8.92
N THR A 49 3.08 22.95 8.03
CA THR A 49 1.92 22.05 7.89
C THR A 49 2.15 20.76 8.67
N SER A 50 1.18 20.37 9.50
CA SER A 50 1.14 19.08 10.17
C SER A 50 -0.18 18.33 9.89
N TYR A 51 -0.13 17.01 10.00
CA TYR A 51 -1.30 16.14 9.90
C TYR A 51 -1.44 15.36 11.20
N GLN A 52 -2.63 15.39 11.80
CA GLN A 52 -2.87 14.80 13.10
C GLN A 52 -4.27 14.21 13.19
N SER A 53 -4.44 13.18 14.03
CA SER A 53 -5.74 12.54 14.29
C SER A 53 -6.55 13.24 15.38
N ALA A 54 -5.94 14.20 16.08
CA ALA A 54 -6.61 15.08 17.04
C ALA A 54 -6.87 16.45 16.39
N PRO A 55 -7.90 17.19 16.84
CA PRO A 55 -8.16 18.56 16.38
C PRO A 55 -6.92 19.45 16.49
N CYS A 56 -6.81 20.44 15.61
CA CYS A 56 -5.67 21.37 15.60
C CYS A 56 -5.53 22.11 16.94
N ALA A 57 -4.29 22.38 17.35
CA ALA A 57 -4.02 23.19 18.54
C ALA A 57 -4.64 24.59 18.40
N ALA A 58 -4.97 25.24 19.51
CA ALA A 58 -5.67 26.53 19.50
C ALA A 58 -4.91 27.65 18.75
N ASN A 59 -3.58 27.56 18.67
CA ASN A 59 -2.71 28.49 17.95
C ASN A 59 -2.42 28.05 16.50
N ALA A 60 -3.07 27.00 16.01
CA ALA A 60 -2.92 26.49 14.65
C ALA A 60 -4.25 26.57 13.89
N GLN A 61 -4.18 26.92 12.61
CA GLN A 61 -5.34 26.98 11.74
C GLN A 61 -5.64 25.59 11.15
N GLN A 62 -6.88 25.14 11.27
CA GLN A 62 -7.35 23.96 10.53
C GLN A 62 -7.57 24.34 9.07
N VAL A 63 -6.85 23.66 8.17
CA VAL A 63 -6.95 23.87 6.72
C VAL A 63 -8.00 22.93 6.13
N TRP A 64 -8.00 21.66 6.53
CA TRP A 64 -9.04 20.70 6.15
C TRP A 64 -9.15 19.53 7.13
N GLN A 65 -10.29 18.84 7.06
CA GLN A 65 -10.58 17.60 7.78
C GLN A 65 -11.13 16.56 6.80
N ARG A 66 -10.66 15.31 6.90
CA ARG A 66 -11.26 14.17 6.17
C ARG A 66 -11.25 12.93 7.03
N ASP A 67 -12.25 12.09 6.83
CA ASP A 67 -12.26 10.75 7.39
C ASP A 67 -11.44 9.81 6.51
N VAL A 68 -10.60 9.00 7.16
CA VAL A 68 -9.69 8.07 6.50
C VAL A 68 -9.96 6.68 7.04
N THR A 69 -10.22 5.75 6.14
CA THR A 69 -10.30 4.34 6.48
C THR A 69 -8.88 3.81 6.64
N ALA A 70 -8.55 3.29 7.83
CA ALA A 70 -7.25 2.65 8.04
C ALA A 70 -7.08 1.48 7.07
N GLU A 71 -6.01 1.49 6.29
CA GLU A 71 -5.68 0.38 5.42
C GLU A 71 -5.36 -0.85 6.29
N PRO A 72 -5.96 -2.03 6.01
CA PRO A 72 -5.67 -3.23 6.75
C PRO A 72 -4.19 -3.58 6.57
N VAL A 73 -3.46 -3.70 7.69
CA VAL A 73 -2.05 -4.10 7.66
C VAL A 73 -1.95 -5.45 6.94
N PRO A 74 -1.24 -5.53 5.79
CA PRO A 74 -1.13 -6.79 5.07
C PRO A 74 -0.42 -7.80 5.96
N ARG A 75 -1.02 -8.99 6.09
CA ARG A 75 -0.37 -10.13 6.74
C ARG A 75 0.92 -10.42 5.98
N VAL A 76 2.06 -10.18 6.61
CA VAL A 76 3.36 -10.48 6.02
C VAL A 76 3.39 -11.97 5.66
N ALA A 77 3.41 -12.27 4.37
CA ALA A 77 3.60 -13.63 3.90
C ALA A 77 4.99 -14.11 4.37
N ALA A 78 5.06 -15.35 4.86
CA ALA A 78 6.30 -15.93 5.34
C ALA A 78 7.42 -15.76 4.28
N PRO A 79 8.65 -15.42 4.70
CA PRO A 79 9.75 -15.22 3.77
C PRO A 79 9.98 -16.52 2.97
N ARG A 80 9.89 -16.43 1.64
CA ARG A 80 10.24 -17.55 0.76
C ARG A 80 11.73 -17.84 0.92
N PRO A 81 12.16 -19.10 1.05
CA PRO A 81 13.57 -19.45 1.09
C PRO A 81 14.24 -18.99 -0.21
N GLN A 82 15.21 -18.09 -0.09
CA GLN A 82 16.05 -17.68 -1.21
C GLN A 82 16.98 -18.84 -1.55
N THR A 83 16.70 -19.56 -2.65
CA THR A 83 17.66 -20.49 -3.20
C THR A 83 18.84 -19.68 -3.74
N LEU A 84 19.98 -19.76 -3.06
CA LEU A 84 21.27 -19.26 -3.54
C LEU A 84 21.60 -19.96 -4.85
N ARG A 85 21.28 -19.32 -5.97
CA ARG A 85 21.68 -19.79 -7.30
C ARG A 85 23.17 -19.54 -7.43
N ARG A 86 23.96 -20.58 -7.16
CA ARG A 86 25.41 -20.59 -7.36
C ARG A 86 25.70 -20.18 -8.81
N ALA A 87 26.27 -18.99 -8.99
CA ALA A 87 26.69 -18.51 -10.29
C ALA A 87 27.82 -19.41 -10.80
N ALA A 88 27.60 -20.07 -11.93
CA ALA A 88 28.67 -20.78 -12.63
C ALA A 88 29.69 -19.74 -13.15
N PRO A 89 31.00 -19.98 -13.03
CA PRO A 89 32.00 -19.10 -13.63
C PRO A 89 31.91 -19.18 -15.15
N ARG A 90 31.33 -18.16 -15.78
CA ARG A 90 31.41 -17.96 -17.23
C ARG A 90 32.78 -17.37 -17.54
N SER A 91 33.73 -18.23 -17.92
CA SER A 91 34.94 -17.80 -18.62
C SER A 91 34.54 -17.28 -20.00
N LYS A 92 34.22 -15.99 -20.10
CA LYS A 92 34.09 -15.30 -21.38
C LYS A 92 35.48 -14.87 -21.82
N THR A 93 36.04 -15.56 -22.81
CA THR A 93 37.09 -15.02 -23.66
C THR A 93 36.55 -13.75 -24.33
N VAL A 94 37.02 -12.60 -23.87
CA VAL A 94 36.69 -11.29 -24.43
C VAL A 94 37.43 -11.17 -25.76
N ARG A 95 36.73 -11.41 -26.87
CA ARG A 95 37.18 -10.92 -28.17
C ARG A 95 37.09 -9.39 -28.12
N VAL A 96 38.24 -8.72 -28.08
CA VAL A 96 38.34 -7.28 -28.24
C VAL A 96 37.91 -6.95 -29.67
N ARG A 97 36.60 -6.67 -29.83
CA ARG A 97 36.08 -5.98 -31.00
C ARG A 97 36.36 -4.50 -30.79
N THR A 98 36.88 -3.87 -31.82
CA THR A 98 37.24 -2.44 -31.93
C THR A 98 36.29 -1.53 -31.12
N ALA A 99 36.85 -0.87 -30.11
CA ALA A 99 36.12 -0.08 -29.11
C ALA A 99 35.36 1.13 -29.69
N ALA A 100 35.70 1.59 -30.89
CA ALA A 100 35.14 2.81 -31.48
C ALA A 100 33.64 2.72 -31.80
N THR A 101 33.15 1.56 -32.23
CA THR A 101 31.72 1.38 -32.57
C THR A 101 30.86 1.15 -31.32
N GLY A 102 31.43 0.50 -30.30
CA GLY A 102 30.76 0.26 -29.02
C GLY A 102 30.52 1.55 -28.23
N THR A 103 31.50 2.44 -28.18
CA THR A 103 31.36 3.74 -27.48
C THR A 103 30.34 4.65 -28.17
N ALA A 104 30.34 4.69 -29.51
CA ALA A 104 29.36 5.46 -30.26
C ALA A 104 27.91 4.98 -30.01
N HIS A 105 27.70 3.66 -29.93
CA HIS A 105 26.39 3.07 -29.61
C HIS A 105 25.93 3.39 -28.19
N VAL A 106 26.80 3.19 -27.21
CA VAL A 106 26.52 3.52 -25.79
C VAL A 106 26.15 5.00 -25.67
N ASN A 107 26.89 5.89 -26.35
CA ASN A 107 26.61 7.32 -26.36
C ASN A 107 25.29 7.67 -27.06
N ALA A 108 24.91 6.97 -28.13
CA ALA A 108 23.63 7.18 -28.80
C ALA A 108 22.44 6.78 -27.92
N CYS A 109 22.51 5.62 -27.28
CA CYS A 109 21.49 5.16 -26.34
C CYS A 109 21.34 6.12 -25.13
N ALA A 110 22.45 6.57 -24.55
CA ALA A 110 22.43 7.51 -23.43
C ALA A 110 21.77 8.84 -23.80
N ARG A 111 22.11 9.41 -24.96
CA ARG A 111 21.48 10.65 -25.46
C ARG A 111 19.99 10.48 -25.72
N ALA A 112 19.59 9.35 -26.31
CA ALA A 112 18.17 9.09 -26.57
C ALA A 112 17.35 9.01 -25.27
N ARG A 113 17.90 8.40 -24.21
CA ARG A 113 17.26 8.36 -22.89
C ARG A 113 17.14 9.74 -22.27
N ALA A 114 18.23 10.52 -22.25
CA ALA A 114 18.23 11.86 -21.68
C ALA A 114 17.21 12.77 -22.38
N ALA A 115 17.12 12.71 -23.71
CA ALA A 115 16.13 13.49 -24.46
C ALA A 115 14.67 13.04 -24.17
N ALA A 116 14.43 11.74 -24.00
CA ALA A 116 13.11 11.22 -23.65
C ALA A 116 12.70 11.63 -22.22
N GLU A 117 13.63 11.62 -21.27
CA GLU A 117 13.41 12.10 -19.91
C GLU A 117 13.11 13.60 -19.89
N GLU A 118 13.89 14.42 -20.59
CA GLU A 118 13.67 15.86 -20.68
C GLU A 118 12.28 16.22 -21.24
N GLU A 119 11.86 15.53 -22.30
CA GLU A 119 10.52 15.73 -22.89
C GLU A 119 9.41 15.33 -21.91
N ARG A 120 9.57 14.20 -21.21
CA ARG A 120 8.61 13.74 -20.20
C ARG A 120 8.51 14.73 -19.04
N ASP A 121 9.64 15.26 -18.58
CA ASP A 121 9.67 16.24 -17.49
C ASP A 121 9.04 17.57 -17.91
N ARG A 122 9.31 18.03 -19.14
CA ARG A 122 8.75 19.28 -19.66
C ARG A 122 7.24 19.21 -19.87
N HIS A 123 6.74 18.06 -20.33
CA HIS A 123 5.35 17.88 -20.74
C HIS A 123 4.56 16.93 -19.84
N TRP A 124 5.01 16.69 -18.61
CA TRP A 124 4.46 15.64 -17.72
C TRP A 124 2.94 15.70 -17.54
N TYR A 125 2.34 16.89 -17.62
CA TYR A 125 0.91 17.12 -17.43
C TYR A 125 0.08 17.17 -18.72
N THR A 126 0.72 17.23 -19.90
CA THR A 126 0.03 17.29 -21.21
C THR A 126 0.41 16.16 -22.15
N ILE A 127 1.41 15.35 -21.81
CA ILE A 127 1.91 14.31 -22.70
C ILE A 127 0.85 13.23 -22.91
N THR A 128 0.59 12.90 -24.18
CA THR A 128 -0.36 11.87 -24.55
C THR A 128 0.29 10.49 -24.50
N PHE A 129 -0.53 9.45 -24.41
CA PHE A 129 -0.06 8.06 -24.42
C PHE A 129 0.72 7.73 -25.71
N ASP A 130 0.23 8.18 -26.87
CA ASP A 130 0.90 7.95 -28.15
C ASP A 130 2.27 8.61 -28.20
N ARG A 131 2.40 9.80 -27.60
CA ARG A 131 3.68 10.50 -27.51
C ARG A 131 4.67 9.76 -26.60
N LEU A 132 4.22 9.26 -25.44
CA LEU A 132 5.04 8.41 -24.57
C LEU A 132 5.55 7.18 -25.31
N ARG A 133 4.67 6.48 -26.04
CA ARG A 133 5.04 5.32 -26.84
C ARG A 133 6.09 5.66 -27.91
N GLN A 134 5.94 6.80 -28.58
CA GLN A 134 6.90 7.25 -29.60
C GLN A 134 8.29 7.52 -29.00
N LEU A 135 8.36 8.08 -27.79
CA LEU A 135 9.62 8.28 -27.07
C LEU A 135 10.27 6.95 -26.73
N ASP A 136 9.50 6.00 -26.17
CA ASP A 136 9.99 4.68 -25.82
C ASP A 136 10.50 3.90 -27.05
N ASP A 137 9.77 3.95 -28.16
CA ASP A 137 10.18 3.33 -29.43
C ASP A 137 11.49 3.95 -29.97
N THR A 138 11.68 5.25 -29.76
CA THR A 138 12.91 5.96 -30.16
C THR A 138 14.10 5.51 -29.32
N VAL A 139 13.93 5.41 -27.99
CA VAL A 139 14.94 4.87 -27.09
C VAL A 139 15.27 3.42 -27.45
N ALA A 140 14.25 2.58 -27.69
CA ALA A 140 14.43 1.18 -28.05
C ALA A 140 15.26 1.02 -29.34
N ARG A 141 15.00 1.84 -30.36
CA ARG A 141 15.80 1.84 -31.60
C ARG A 141 17.26 2.27 -31.37
N ALA A 142 17.48 3.29 -30.55
CA ALA A 142 18.83 3.80 -30.28
C ALA A 142 19.67 2.87 -29.41
N CYS A 143 19.03 2.02 -28.59
CA CYS A 143 19.70 1.13 -27.65
C CYS A 143 19.85 -0.31 -28.15
N LYS A 144 19.29 -0.66 -29.31
CA LYS A 144 19.35 -2.00 -29.91
C LYS A 144 20.72 -2.27 -30.54
#